data_AF-A0A8T1UIL5-F1
#
_entry.id   AF-A0A8T1UIL5-F1
#
_cell.length_a   1.000
_cell.length_b   1.000
_cell.length_c   1.000
_cell.angle_alpha   90.00
_cell.angle_beta   90.00
_cell.angle_gamma   90.00
#
_symmetry.space_group_name_H-M   'P 1'
#
loop_
_entity.id
_entity.type
_entity.pdbx_description
1 polymer ?
#
loop_
_entity_poly.entity_id
_entity_poly.type
_entity_poly.pdbx_seq_one_letter_code
_entity_poly.pdbx_strand_id
1 'polypeptide(L)'
;MSAILRLLEFTIDGGESKRLVPLKLFFAIHYCAFSTQTYLPIYFDHTENFDKMQIGILLTLPCVCAIIAPPIWGGVADVLKNQKLVHIFCLVTAALFMFSLRFVSTFNVMCLMLFVANFQTQPTWSLLDQTAMTMLVHIGGVYGKQRLYGAIGYGIGGYFAGLMAAAIGIAWCFNMVLGLSVISLFILLRFIPAYQPDDDGAKTDYIQSLAVIWDQPDVLVLFIVVLLAGVMGGLIDSTFASLDFLFLWYFNLSGNDTRLVGVIIATETISELPLFFFSNKIFERFGTPNCIIFSVVAYGVRMIVYTYAHNPWVWLPFEVLHGMTFGLLWAAFTNYIFQSSPEGTEGTMIGLLTAVQKGMGAACSTLMGGYMYEHFGGRFMWGTGAFVVFPAAILFSLIFAWLAREYPEKSTATREKWGSSGEFGLLASCTLLLKLLVLRVELFF
;
A
#
# COMPACT_ATOMS: atom_id res chain seq x y z
N MET A 1 10.73 -16.71 31.92
CA MET A 1 10.19 -17.59 30.85
C MET A 1 8.72 -17.29 30.53
N SER A 2 7.83 -17.13 31.52
CA SER A 2 6.40 -16.85 31.28
C SER A 2 6.10 -15.48 30.63
N ALA A 3 6.87 -14.44 30.95
CA ALA A 3 6.68 -13.10 30.36
C ALA A 3 7.04 -13.06 28.87
N ILE A 4 8.11 -13.74 28.46
CA ILE A 4 8.54 -13.82 27.06
C ILE A 4 7.56 -14.64 26.22
N LEU A 5 7.08 -15.77 26.77
CA LEU A 5 6.03 -16.57 26.13
C LEU A 5 4.71 -15.81 25.98
N ARG A 6 4.30 -15.04 27.00
CA ARG A 6 3.12 -14.17 26.91
C ARG A 6 3.31 -13.02 25.92
N LEU A 7 4.52 -12.46 25.83
CA LEU A 7 4.84 -11.44 24.83
C LEU A 7 4.78 -12.03 23.42
N LEU A 8 5.30 -13.25 23.23
CA LEU A 8 5.28 -14.01 21.98
C LEU A 8 3.85 -14.39 21.56
N GLU A 9 3.04 -14.93 22.46
CA GLU A 9 1.63 -15.21 22.23
C GLU A 9 0.87 -13.92 21.90
N PHE A 10 1.15 -12.82 22.60
CA PHE A 10 0.53 -11.53 22.30
C PHE A 10 0.95 -10.98 20.93
N THR A 11 2.21 -11.16 20.51
CA THR A 11 2.65 -10.77 19.16
C THR A 11 2.05 -11.63 18.05
N ILE A 12 1.66 -12.87 18.33
CA ILE A 12 1.05 -13.76 17.34
C ILE A 12 -0.46 -13.52 17.28
N ASP A 13 -1.12 -13.44 18.44
CA ASP A 13 -2.56 -13.33 18.54
C ASP A 13 -3.05 -11.88 18.55
N GLY A 14 -2.17 -10.88 18.72
CA GLY A 14 -2.53 -9.45 18.82
C GLY A 14 -3.49 -9.10 19.96
N GLY A 15 -3.57 -9.99 20.96
CA GLY A 15 -4.57 -9.96 22.02
C GLY A 15 -5.99 -10.30 21.56
N GLU A 16 -6.15 -11.00 20.43
CA GLU A 16 -7.44 -11.43 19.87
C GLU A 16 -7.58 -12.96 19.83
N SER A 17 -8.71 -13.45 19.32
CA SER A 17 -8.98 -14.89 19.21
C SER A 17 -7.90 -15.62 18.40
N LYS A 18 -7.42 -16.77 18.91
CA LYS A 18 -6.48 -17.67 18.21
C LYS A 18 -6.99 -18.11 16.84
N ARG A 19 -8.31 -18.06 16.60
CA ARG A 19 -8.91 -18.37 15.29
C ARG A 19 -8.56 -17.34 14.19
N LEU A 20 -8.10 -16.14 14.56
CA LEU A 20 -7.68 -15.09 13.62
C LEU A 20 -6.19 -15.17 13.26
N VAL A 21 -5.39 -16.01 13.93
CA VAL A 21 -3.96 -16.18 13.62
C VAL A 21 -3.71 -16.58 12.16
N PRO A 22 -4.47 -17.53 11.56
CA PRO A 22 -4.28 -17.86 10.15
C PRO A 22 -4.55 -16.69 9.21
N LEU A 23 -5.51 -15.82 9.55
CA LEU A 23 -5.80 -14.60 8.79
C LEU A 23 -4.63 -13.60 8.87
N LYS A 24 -4.06 -13.41 10.07
CA LYS A 24 -2.86 -12.56 10.27
C LYS A 24 -1.66 -13.07 9.48
N LEU A 25 -1.43 -14.38 9.52
CA LEU A 25 -0.38 -15.03 8.72
C LEU A 25 -0.64 -14.90 7.22
N PHE A 26 -1.90 -15.01 6.80
CA PHE A 26 -2.29 -14.81 5.41
C PHE A 26 -1.98 -13.39 4.94
N PHE A 27 -2.35 -12.36 5.72
CA PHE A 27 -1.94 -10.98 5.46
C PHE A 27 -0.42 -10.83 5.37
N ALA A 28 0.33 -11.33 6.36
CA ALA A 28 1.78 -11.18 6.40
C ALA A 28 2.46 -11.83 5.19
N ILE A 29 2.10 -13.06 4.84
CA ILE A 29 2.75 -13.81 3.76
C ILE A 29 2.33 -13.26 2.39
N HIS A 30 1.06 -12.89 2.23
CA HIS A 30 0.56 -12.30 0.99
C HIS A 30 1.27 -10.96 0.68
N TYR A 31 1.39 -10.07 1.66
CA TYR A 31 2.09 -8.80 1.50
C TYR A 31 3.60 -8.97 1.37
N CYS A 32 4.18 -9.98 2.04
CA CYS A 32 5.57 -10.35 1.85
C CYS A 32 5.85 -10.77 0.40
N ALA A 33 4.97 -11.59 -0.20
CA ALA A 33 5.08 -11.95 -1.62
C ALA A 33 5.05 -10.71 -2.51
N PHE A 34 4.13 -9.78 -2.22
CA PHE A 34 3.95 -8.56 -2.99
C PHE A 34 5.13 -7.59 -2.92
N SER A 35 5.77 -7.46 -1.76
CA SER A 35 6.93 -6.55 -1.55
C SER A 35 8.08 -6.76 -2.53
N THR A 36 8.26 -7.98 -3.06
CA THR A 36 9.29 -8.30 -4.05
C THR A 36 9.12 -7.53 -5.38
N GLN A 37 7.90 -7.04 -5.67
CA GLN A 37 7.62 -6.28 -6.87
C GLN A 37 8.37 -4.95 -6.89
N THR A 38 8.77 -4.41 -5.72
CA THR A 38 9.54 -3.16 -5.56
C THR A 38 10.86 -3.14 -6.34
N TYR A 39 11.36 -4.32 -6.70
CA TYR A 39 12.61 -4.53 -7.43
C TYR A 39 12.41 -4.62 -8.95
N LEU A 40 11.17 -4.63 -9.46
CA LEU A 40 10.88 -4.71 -10.89
C LEU A 40 11.46 -3.55 -11.73
N PRO A 41 11.47 -2.27 -11.31
CA PRO A 41 12.06 -1.20 -12.12
C PRO A 41 13.57 -1.39 -12.25
N ILE A 42 14.21 -1.88 -11.19
CA ILE A 42 15.64 -2.21 -11.19
C ILE A 42 15.90 -3.38 -12.14
N TYR A 43 15.02 -4.39 -12.19
CA TYR A 43 15.11 -5.48 -13.17
C TYR A 43 14.97 -4.98 -14.61
N PHE A 44 13.97 -4.14 -14.89
CA PHE A 44 13.75 -3.57 -16.22
C PHE A 44 14.93 -2.72 -16.70
N ASP A 45 15.56 -1.97 -15.80
CA ASP A 45 16.72 -1.14 -16.12
C ASP A 45 18.01 -1.95 -16.27
N HIS A 46 18.39 -2.73 -15.25
CA HIS A 46 19.73 -3.35 -15.17
C HIS A 46 19.81 -4.72 -15.82
N THR A 47 18.69 -5.45 -15.93
CA THR A 47 18.68 -6.80 -16.54
C THR A 47 18.20 -6.75 -17.98
N GLU A 48 17.07 -6.09 -18.23
CA GLU A 48 16.48 -6.01 -19.57
C GLU A 48 16.96 -4.80 -20.39
N ASN A 49 17.59 -3.81 -19.75
CA ASN A 49 18.11 -2.59 -20.40
C ASN A 49 17.03 -1.77 -21.14
N PHE A 50 15.82 -1.70 -20.55
CA PHE A 50 14.78 -0.79 -21.04
C PHE A 50 15.10 0.67 -20.67
N ASP A 51 14.74 1.59 -21.55
CA ASP A 51 14.90 3.02 -21.29
C ASP A 51 13.90 3.52 -20.21
N LYS A 52 14.11 4.72 -19.64
CA LYS A 52 13.26 5.18 -18.52
C LYS A 52 11.84 5.50 -18.96
N MET A 53 11.61 5.79 -20.24
CA MET A 53 10.27 6.01 -20.79
C MET A 53 9.49 4.68 -20.88
N GLN A 54 10.12 3.63 -21.38
CA GLN A 54 9.63 2.25 -21.41
C GLN A 54 9.32 1.76 -20.00
N ILE A 55 10.23 2.00 -19.06
CA ILE A 55 9.99 1.73 -17.64
C ILE A 55 8.75 2.49 -17.18
N GLY A 56 8.66 3.81 -17.41
CA GLY A 56 7.49 4.63 -17.05
C GLY A 56 6.15 4.09 -17.58
N ILE A 57 6.13 3.57 -18.82
CA ILE A 57 4.97 2.88 -19.39
C ILE A 57 4.66 1.60 -18.61
N LEU A 58 5.66 0.75 -18.36
CA LEU A 58 5.50 -0.46 -17.55
C LEU A 58 4.99 -0.16 -16.14
N LEU A 59 5.44 0.93 -15.51
CA LEU A 59 4.98 1.35 -14.17
C LEU A 59 3.54 1.88 -14.17
N THR A 60 3.06 2.34 -15.33
CA THR A 60 1.69 2.84 -15.49
C THR A 60 0.68 1.68 -15.56
N LEU A 61 1.08 0.50 -16.04
CA LEU A 61 0.17 -0.65 -16.23
C LEU A 61 -0.48 -1.12 -14.92
N PRO A 62 0.24 -1.33 -13.80
CA PRO A 62 -0.40 -1.67 -12.52
C PRO A 62 -1.42 -0.64 -12.04
N CYS A 63 -1.17 0.66 -12.30
CA CYS A 63 -2.08 1.74 -11.92
C CYS A 63 -3.41 1.63 -12.69
N VAL A 64 -3.34 1.34 -13.99
CA VAL A 64 -4.53 1.08 -14.82
C VAL A 64 -5.26 -0.18 -14.34
N CYS A 65 -4.53 -1.27 -14.05
CA CYS A 65 -5.11 -2.48 -13.48
C CYS A 65 -5.77 -2.24 -12.11
N ALA A 66 -5.24 -1.31 -11.29
CA ALA A 66 -5.81 -0.98 -9.98
C ALA A 66 -7.23 -0.39 -10.07
N ILE A 67 -7.52 0.31 -11.17
CA ILE A 67 -8.84 0.91 -11.43
C ILE A 67 -9.82 -0.17 -11.90
N ILE A 68 -9.37 -1.00 -12.84
CA ILE A 68 -10.28 -1.83 -13.65
C ILE A 68 -10.46 -3.23 -13.04
N ALA A 69 -9.39 -3.84 -12.52
CA ALA A 69 -9.41 -5.24 -12.14
C ALA A 69 -10.23 -5.53 -10.86
N PRO A 70 -10.10 -4.75 -9.76
CA PRO A 70 -10.85 -5.06 -8.53
C PRO A 70 -12.38 -5.04 -8.71
N PRO A 71 -13.00 -4.05 -9.39
CA PRO A 71 -14.44 -4.07 -9.64
C PRO A 71 -14.90 -5.26 -10.51
N ILE A 72 -14.13 -5.62 -11.55
CA ILE A 72 -14.47 -6.74 -12.43
C ILE A 72 -14.45 -8.05 -11.65
N TRP A 73 -13.36 -8.32 -10.94
CA TRP A 73 -13.21 -9.57 -10.19
C TRP A 73 -14.12 -9.62 -8.96
N GLY A 74 -14.40 -8.48 -8.33
CA GLY A 74 -15.43 -8.37 -7.28
C GLY A 74 -16.80 -8.76 -7.81
N GLY A 75 -17.23 -8.20 -8.96
CA GLY A 75 -18.50 -8.56 -9.60
C GLY A 75 -18.58 -10.03 -10.03
N VAL A 76 -17.48 -10.60 -10.55
CA VAL A 76 -17.41 -12.05 -10.84
C VAL A 76 -17.57 -12.88 -9.57
N ALA A 77 -16.94 -12.47 -8.47
CA ALA A 77 -17.04 -13.17 -7.20
C ALA A 77 -18.44 -13.11 -6.58
N ASP A 78 -19.14 -12.00 -6.77
CA ASP A 78 -20.54 -11.82 -6.37
C ASP A 78 -21.47 -12.71 -7.19
N VAL A 79 -21.29 -12.80 -8.51
CA VAL A 79 -22.08 -13.67 -9.39
C VAL A 79 -21.84 -15.15 -9.07
N LEU A 80 -20.59 -15.54 -8.81
CA LEU A 80 -20.24 -16.92 -8.46
C LEU A 80 -20.64 -17.28 -7.02
N LYS A 81 -21.02 -16.30 -6.19
CA LYS A 81 -21.26 -16.45 -4.74
C LYS A 81 -20.13 -17.21 -4.03
N ASN A 82 -18.90 -17.08 -4.53
CA ASN A 82 -17.75 -17.85 -4.08
C ASN A 82 -16.46 -17.00 -4.16
N GLN A 83 -16.36 -16.07 -3.23
CA GLN A 83 -15.21 -15.16 -3.07
C GLN A 83 -13.89 -15.91 -2.93
N LYS A 84 -13.89 -17.04 -2.21
CA LYS A 84 -12.70 -17.88 -2.00
C LYS A 84 -12.18 -18.46 -3.32
N LEU A 85 -13.07 -18.95 -4.20
CA LEU A 85 -12.67 -19.52 -5.49
C LEU A 85 -12.03 -18.46 -6.38
N VAL A 86 -12.63 -17.26 -6.46
CA VAL A 86 -12.08 -16.16 -7.24
C VAL A 86 -10.72 -15.72 -6.70
N HIS A 87 -10.58 -15.62 -5.37
CA HIS A 87 -9.28 -15.31 -4.74
C HIS A 87 -8.22 -16.36 -5.10
N ILE A 88 -8.55 -17.66 -5.02
CA ILE A 88 -7.62 -18.73 -5.42
C ILE A 88 -7.20 -18.58 -6.88
N PHE A 89 -8.16 -18.34 -7.78
CA PHE A 89 -7.87 -18.18 -9.20
C PHE A 89 -6.94 -17.00 -9.47
N CYS A 90 -7.26 -15.81 -8.93
CA CYS A 90 -6.43 -14.62 -9.07
C CYS A 90 -5.03 -14.83 -8.47
N LEU A 91 -4.93 -15.43 -7.27
CA LEU A 91 -3.65 -15.68 -6.60
C LEU A 91 -2.74 -16.62 -7.40
N VAL A 92 -3.28 -17.74 -7.91
CA VAL A 92 -2.52 -18.72 -8.69
C VAL A 92 -2.06 -18.12 -10.02
N THR A 93 -2.98 -17.49 -10.75
CA THR A 93 -2.66 -16.91 -12.06
C THR A 93 -1.69 -15.73 -11.93
N ALA A 94 -1.88 -14.85 -10.94
CA ALA A 94 -0.95 -13.76 -10.63
C ALA A 94 0.47 -14.28 -10.36
N ALA A 95 0.62 -15.30 -9.50
CA ALA A 95 1.92 -15.86 -9.17
C ALA A 95 2.64 -16.46 -10.39
N LEU A 96 1.90 -17.18 -11.25
CA LEU A 96 2.45 -17.78 -12.47
C LEU A 96 2.86 -16.71 -13.49
N PHE A 97 2.01 -15.71 -13.74
CA PHE A 97 2.32 -14.64 -14.67
C PHE A 97 3.48 -13.77 -14.18
N MET A 98 3.53 -13.43 -12.89
CA MET A 98 4.67 -12.71 -12.31
C MET A 98 5.96 -13.51 -12.41
N PHE A 99 5.93 -14.81 -12.11
CA PHE A 99 7.11 -15.67 -12.27
C PHE A 99 7.60 -15.71 -13.72
N SER A 100 6.65 -15.76 -14.67
CA SER A 100 6.99 -15.87 -16.09
C SER A 100 7.68 -14.64 -16.68
N LEU A 101 7.58 -13.46 -16.03
CA LEU A 101 8.24 -12.23 -16.49
C LEU A 101 9.76 -12.38 -16.61
N ARG A 102 10.39 -13.23 -15.79
CA ARG A 102 11.82 -13.54 -15.85
C ARG A 102 12.28 -14.11 -17.19
N PHE A 103 11.38 -14.69 -17.99
CA PHE A 103 11.71 -15.29 -19.28
C PHE A 103 11.41 -14.38 -20.47
N VAL A 104 10.98 -13.15 -20.22
CA VAL A 104 10.53 -12.20 -21.24
C VAL A 104 11.55 -11.09 -21.36
N SER A 105 12.05 -10.87 -22.57
CA SER A 105 13.03 -9.82 -22.85
C SER A 105 12.58 -8.78 -23.87
N THR A 106 11.46 -9.02 -24.55
CA THR A 106 10.92 -8.06 -25.53
C THR A 106 9.92 -7.13 -24.86
N PHE A 107 10.10 -5.82 -25.03
CA PHE A 107 9.26 -4.77 -24.42
C PHE A 107 7.74 -4.98 -24.61
N ASN A 108 7.29 -5.27 -25.83
CA ASN A 108 5.86 -5.45 -26.12
C ASN A 108 5.25 -6.65 -25.38
N VAL A 109 6.00 -7.76 -25.30
CA VAL A 109 5.56 -8.96 -24.58
C VAL A 109 5.61 -8.71 -23.07
N MET A 110 6.62 -7.97 -22.59
CA MET A 110 6.71 -7.55 -21.19
C MET A 110 5.50 -6.71 -20.79
N CYS A 111 5.08 -5.74 -21.62
CA CYS A 111 3.89 -4.94 -21.36
C CYS A 111 2.63 -5.80 -21.24
N LEU A 112 2.42 -6.71 -22.19
CA LEU A 112 1.26 -7.60 -22.17
C LEU A 112 1.26 -8.50 -20.91
N MET A 113 2.39 -9.12 -20.61
CA MET A 113 2.49 -10.05 -19.48
C MET A 113 2.40 -9.33 -18.14
N LEU A 114 3.00 -8.14 -18.02
CA LEU A 114 2.91 -7.32 -16.81
C LEU A 114 1.48 -6.82 -16.58
N PHE A 115 0.77 -6.42 -17.65
CA PHE A 115 -0.64 -6.06 -17.58
C PHE A 115 -1.49 -7.23 -17.09
N VAL A 116 -1.34 -8.42 -17.69
CA VAL A 116 -2.10 -9.60 -17.29
C VAL A 116 -1.77 -10.01 -15.85
N ALA A 117 -0.49 -9.98 -15.46
CA ALA A 117 -0.06 -10.29 -14.10
C ALA A 117 -0.69 -9.34 -13.06
N ASN A 118 -0.67 -8.03 -13.33
CA ASN A 118 -1.25 -7.03 -12.44
C ASN A 118 -2.78 -7.05 -12.44
N PHE A 119 -3.41 -7.35 -13.57
CA PHE A 119 -4.86 -7.55 -13.65
C PHE A 119 -5.32 -8.70 -12.75
N GLN A 120 -4.48 -9.72 -12.53
CA GLN A 120 -4.77 -10.79 -11.56
C GLN A 120 -4.33 -10.45 -10.13
N THR A 121 -3.29 -9.63 -9.96
CA THR A 121 -2.75 -9.29 -8.64
C THR A 121 -3.59 -8.25 -7.91
N GLN A 122 -4.05 -7.18 -8.58
CA GLN A 122 -4.75 -6.09 -7.90
C GLN A 122 -6.02 -6.50 -7.11
N PRO A 123 -6.88 -7.41 -7.60
CA PRO A 123 -8.06 -7.86 -6.86
C PRO A 123 -7.74 -8.65 -5.59
N THR A 124 -6.56 -9.27 -5.46
CA THR A 124 -6.26 -10.11 -4.29
C THR A 124 -6.28 -9.29 -3.00
N TRP A 125 -6.01 -8.00 -3.09
CA TRP A 125 -6.08 -7.03 -2.00
C TRP A 125 -7.51 -6.85 -1.47
N SER A 126 -8.43 -6.49 -2.37
CA SER A 126 -9.83 -6.28 -2.00
C SER A 126 -10.48 -7.59 -1.55
N LEU A 127 -10.13 -8.71 -2.19
CA LEU A 127 -10.63 -10.04 -1.81
C LEU A 127 -10.09 -10.50 -0.45
N LEU A 128 -8.84 -10.18 -0.12
CA LEU A 128 -8.24 -10.42 1.19
C LEU A 128 -8.94 -9.60 2.27
N ASP A 129 -9.18 -8.31 2.01
CA ASP A 129 -9.86 -7.40 2.93
C ASP A 129 -11.32 -7.84 3.16
N GLN A 130 -12.04 -8.21 2.10
CA GLN A 130 -13.39 -8.77 2.23
C GLN A 130 -13.39 -10.06 3.04
N THR A 131 -12.48 -10.99 2.75
CA THR A 131 -12.34 -12.24 3.52
C THR A 131 -12.09 -11.96 5.01
N ALA A 132 -11.26 -10.96 5.31
CA ALA A 132 -10.98 -10.54 6.67
C ALA A 132 -12.24 -9.99 7.35
N MET A 133 -12.96 -9.08 6.69
CA MET A 133 -14.18 -8.49 7.22
C MET A 133 -15.25 -9.56 7.49
N THR A 134 -15.50 -10.48 6.56
CA THR A 134 -16.47 -11.57 6.75
C THR A 134 -16.09 -12.45 7.94
N MET A 135 -14.81 -12.81 8.07
CA MET A 135 -14.35 -13.60 9.21
C MET A 135 -14.51 -12.85 10.54
N LEU A 136 -14.28 -11.54 10.55
CA LEU A 136 -14.41 -10.69 11.75
C LEU A 136 -15.88 -10.53 12.18
N VAL A 137 -16.84 -10.52 11.25
CA VAL A 137 -18.28 -10.54 11.57
C VAL A 137 -18.64 -11.82 12.34
N HIS A 138 -18.09 -12.97 11.95
CA HIS A 138 -18.41 -14.26 12.59
C HIS A 138 -17.62 -14.54 13.88
N ILE A 139 -16.36 -14.12 13.96
CA ILE A 139 -15.45 -14.46 15.08
C ILE A 139 -15.34 -13.32 16.09
N GLY A 140 -15.57 -12.08 15.64
CA GLY A 140 -15.24 -10.87 16.38
C GLY A 140 -13.74 -10.53 16.29
N GLY A 141 -13.42 -9.24 16.22
CA GLY A 141 -12.06 -8.72 16.19
C GLY A 141 -12.00 -7.36 15.50
N VAL A 142 -10.79 -6.84 15.33
CA VAL A 142 -10.55 -5.52 14.72
C VAL A 142 -9.82 -5.68 13.39
N TYR A 143 -10.40 -5.14 12.31
CA TYR A 143 -9.82 -5.20 10.97
C TYR A 143 -8.42 -4.58 10.90
N GLY A 144 -8.23 -3.40 11.50
CA GLY A 144 -6.93 -2.73 11.54
C GLY A 144 -5.81 -3.60 12.15
N LYS A 145 -6.13 -4.42 13.17
CA LYS A 145 -5.16 -5.37 13.77
C LYS A 145 -4.78 -6.51 12.83
N GLN A 146 -5.68 -6.92 11.92
CA GLN A 146 -5.36 -7.93 10.91
C GLN A 146 -4.48 -7.30 9.82
N ARG A 147 -4.90 -6.12 9.34
CA ARG A 147 -4.22 -5.39 8.25
C ARG A 147 -2.80 -4.96 8.60
N LEU A 148 -2.53 -4.70 9.88
CA LEU A 148 -1.20 -4.40 10.42
C LEU A 148 -0.17 -5.48 10.09
N TYR A 149 -0.55 -6.77 10.12
CA TYR A 149 0.35 -7.86 9.76
C TYR A 149 0.72 -7.84 8.28
N GLY A 150 -0.12 -7.25 7.43
CA GLY A 150 0.21 -7.00 6.02
C GLY A 150 1.37 -6.02 5.87
N ALA A 151 1.32 -4.89 6.58
CA ALA A 151 2.43 -3.93 6.63
C ALA A 151 3.73 -4.59 7.13
N ILE A 152 3.67 -5.31 8.25
CA ILE A 152 4.82 -6.08 8.78
C ILE A 152 5.38 -7.06 7.73
N GLY A 153 4.49 -7.79 7.05
CA GLY A 153 4.85 -8.71 5.97
C GLY A 153 5.54 -8.01 4.80
N TYR A 154 5.04 -6.85 4.39
CA TYR A 154 5.61 -6.04 3.32
C TYR A 154 7.03 -5.57 3.66
N GLY A 155 7.25 -5.01 4.85
CA GLY A 155 8.57 -4.55 5.29
C GLY A 155 9.59 -5.67 5.42
N ILE A 156 9.20 -6.81 6.02
CA ILE A 156 10.05 -8.00 6.13
C ILE A 156 10.39 -8.54 4.74
N GLY A 157 9.38 -8.70 3.88
CA GLY A 157 9.57 -9.21 2.52
C GLY A 157 10.47 -8.33 1.68
N GLY A 158 10.28 -7.00 1.74
CA GLY A 158 11.09 -6.03 0.99
C GLY A 158 12.56 -6.08 1.41
N TYR A 159 12.82 -6.17 2.72
CA TYR A 159 14.18 -6.32 3.24
C TYR A 159 14.84 -7.63 2.79
N PHE A 160 14.16 -8.77 2.93
CA PHE A 160 14.71 -10.07 2.52
C PHE A 160 14.85 -10.19 0.99
N ALA A 161 13.94 -9.62 0.22
CA ALA A 161 14.05 -9.53 -1.23
C ALA A 161 15.30 -8.74 -1.64
N GLY A 162 15.63 -7.65 -0.94
CA GLY A 162 16.84 -6.86 -1.18
C GLY A 162 18.13 -7.62 -0.87
N LEU A 163 18.15 -8.38 0.24
CA LEU A 163 19.27 -9.26 0.58
C LEU A 163 19.45 -10.38 -0.45
N MET A 164 18.36 -10.99 -0.88
CA MET A 164 18.37 -12.06 -1.88
C MET A 164 18.83 -11.53 -3.25
N ALA A 165 18.34 -10.36 -3.67
CA ALA A 165 18.76 -9.71 -4.89
C ALA A 165 20.27 -9.40 -4.88
N ALA A 166 20.82 -8.97 -3.73
CA ALA A 166 22.25 -8.71 -3.58
C ALA A 166 23.10 -9.98 -3.63
N ALA A 167 22.61 -11.08 -3.05
CA ALA A 167 23.40 -12.30 -2.88
C ALA A 167 23.39 -13.21 -4.11
N ILE A 168 22.22 -13.38 -4.74
CA ILE A 168 22.03 -14.37 -5.82
C ILE A 168 21.39 -13.78 -7.08
N GLY A 169 21.14 -12.47 -7.11
CA GLY A 169 20.64 -11.74 -8.27
C GLY A 169 19.14 -11.45 -8.21
N ILE A 170 18.74 -10.34 -8.85
CA ILE A 170 17.37 -9.80 -8.78
C ILE A 170 16.31 -10.74 -9.36
N ALA A 171 16.69 -11.59 -10.32
CA ALA A 171 15.79 -12.55 -10.94
C ALA A 171 15.27 -13.62 -9.94
N TRP A 172 15.93 -13.79 -8.79
CA TRP A 172 15.43 -14.65 -7.72
C TRP A 172 14.23 -14.05 -6.98
N CYS A 173 13.98 -12.74 -7.05
CA CYS A 173 12.78 -12.12 -6.50
C CYS A 173 11.50 -12.74 -7.09
N PHE A 174 11.50 -13.10 -8.38
CA PHE A 174 10.39 -13.82 -9.02
C PHE A 174 10.16 -15.22 -8.42
N ASN A 175 11.23 -15.93 -8.04
CA ASN A 175 11.13 -17.25 -7.39
C ASN A 175 10.57 -17.11 -5.97
N MET A 176 10.96 -16.05 -5.26
CA MET A 176 10.42 -15.72 -3.94
C MET A 176 8.93 -15.37 -4.00
N VAL A 177 8.46 -14.59 -5.00
CA VAL A 177 7.03 -14.37 -5.24
C VAL A 177 6.30 -15.69 -5.34
N LEU A 178 6.79 -16.59 -6.19
CA LEU A 178 6.15 -17.88 -6.46
C LEU A 178 6.08 -18.73 -5.18
N GLY A 179 7.21 -18.86 -4.47
CA GLY A 179 7.28 -19.63 -3.22
C GLY A 179 6.36 -19.08 -2.13
N LEU A 180 6.37 -17.76 -1.90
CA LEU A 180 5.50 -17.12 -0.91
C LEU A 180 4.03 -17.18 -1.32
N SER A 181 3.71 -17.08 -2.62
CA SER A 181 2.35 -17.24 -3.14
C SER A 181 1.82 -18.66 -2.94
N VAL A 182 2.68 -19.68 -3.07
CA VAL A 182 2.31 -21.08 -2.76
C VAL A 182 2.00 -21.24 -1.27
N ILE A 183 2.78 -20.63 -0.38
CA ILE A 183 2.51 -20.65 1.06
C ILE A 183 1.20 -19.89 1.37
N SER A 184 1.00 -18.73 0.75
CA SER A 184 -0.24 -17.94 0.84
C SER A 184 -1.46 -18.76 0.39
N LEU A 185 -1.33 -19.48 -0.72
CA LEU A 185 -2.37 -20.37 -1.25
C LEU A 185 -2.65 -21.53 -0.29
N PHE A 186 -1.62 -22.15 0.29
CA PHE A 186 -1.78 -23.21 1.27
C PHE A 186 -2.58 -22.73 2.49
N ILE A 187 -2.29 -21.52 2.99
CA ILE A 187 -3.01 -20.94 4.13
C ILE A 187 -4.47 -20.67 3.76
N LEU A 188 -4.72 -20.06 2.60
CA LEU A 188 -6.05 -19.79 2.06
C LEU A 188 -6.88 -21.07 1.93
N LEU A 189 -6.29 -22.14 1.37
CA LEU A 189 -6.98 -23.41 1.18
C LEU A 189 -7.29 -24.08 2.51
N ARG A 190 -6.32 -24.15 3.44
CA ARG A 190 -6.41 -25.01 4.63
C ARG A 190 -7.11 -24.36 5.82
N PHE A 191 -6.94 -23.06 6.02
CA PHE A 191 -7.31 -22.39 7.27
C PHE A 191 -8.38 -21.30 7.11
N ILE A 192 -8.55 -20.74 5.92
CA ILE A 192 -9.56 -19.71 5.67
C ILE A 192 -10.87 -20.40 5.24
N PRO A 193 -11.98 -20.25 5.98
CA PRO A 193 -13.27 -20.83 5.61
C PRO A 193 -13.84 -20.15 4.37
N ALA A 194 -14.59 -20.89 3.56
CA ALA A 194 -15.44 -20.30 2.53
C ALA A 194 -16.74 -19.86 3.18
N TYR A 195 -16.85 -18.58 3.55
CA TYR A 195 -18.11 -17.99 3.93
C TYR A 195 -18.86 -17.58 2.67
N GLN A 196 -20.12 -18.01 2.55
CA GLN A 196 -21.01 -17.51 1.50
C GLN A 196 -21.57 -16.16 1.96
N PRO A 197 -21.67 -15.15 1.08
CA PRO A 197 -22.41 -13.94 1.41
C PRO A 197 -23.86 -14.34 1.71
N ASP A 198 -24.40 -13.93 2.86
CA ASP A 198 -25.84 -13.96 3.07
C ASP A 198 -26.50 -13.08 1.99
N ASP A 199 -27.67 -13.51 1.47
CA ASP A 199 -28.37 -12.89 0.34
C ASP A 199 -28.87 -11.44 0.61
N ASP A 200 -28.56 -10.87 1.77
CA ASP A 200 -29.07 -9.58 2.29
C ASP A 200 -28.25 -8.35 1.87
N GLY A 201 -27.37 -8.49 0.87
CA GLY A 201 -26.67 -7.35 0.29
C GLY A 201 -27.60 -6.50 -0.57
N ALA A 202 -28.27 -5.51 0.03
CA ALA A 202 -28.98 -4.48 -0.71
C ALA A 202 -28.04 -3.90 -1.78
N LYS A 203 -28.33 -4.22 -3.05
CA LYS A 203 -27.65 -3.61 -4.20
C LYS A 203 -28.08 -2.15 -4.25
N THR A 204 -27.34 -1.29 -3.55
CA THR A 204 -27.46 0.14 -3.74
C THR A 204 -26.97 0.47 -5.16
N ASP A 205 -27.76 1.29 -5.85
CA ASP A 205 -27.55 1.60 -7.25
C ASP A 205 -26.28 2.47 -7.39
N TYR A 206 -25.23 1.93 -8.00
CA TYR A 206 -23.92 2.57 -8.17
C TYR A 206 -24.02 4.00 -8.73
N ILE A 207 -25.01 4.23 -9.60
CA ILE A 207 -25.26 5.53 -10.24
C ILE A 207 -25.79 6.55 -9.22
N GLN A 208 -26.62 6.13 -8.26
CA GLN A 208 -27.14 7.02 -7.22
C GLN A 208 -26.03 7.47 -6.27
N SER A 209 -25.08 6.58 -5.93
CA SER A 209 -23.92 6.90 -5.10
C SER A 209 -23.01 7.98 -5.73
N LEU A 210 -22.83 7.95 -7.04
CA LEU A 210 -22.05 8.96 -7.78
C LEU A 210 -22.76 10.31 -7.90
N ALA A 211 -24.09 10.30 -8.02
CA ALA A 211 -24.87 11.52 -8.10
C ALA A 211 -24.75 12.36 -6.83
N VAL A 212 -24.67 11.72 -5.65
CA VAL A 212 -24.54 12.41 -4.36
C VAL A 212 -23.22 13.18 -4.23
N ILE A 213 -22.16 12.78 -4.94
CA ILE A 213 -20.87 13.48 -4.91
C ILE A 213 -21.01 14.91 -5.46
N TRP A 214 -21.87 15.11 -6.46
CA TRP A 214 -22.06 16.41 -7.10
C TRP A 214 -22.68 17.45 -6.17
N ASP A 215 -23.39 17.01 -5.13
CA ASP A 215 -24.05 17.88 -4.16
C ASP A 215 -23.15 18.22 -2.95
N GLN A 216 -21.95 17.64 -2.86
CA GLN A 216 -21.01 17.80 -1.73
C GLN A 216 -19.70 18.47 -2.19
N PRO A 217 -19.58 19.81 -2.11
CA PRO A 217 -18.43 20.54 -2.63
C PRO A 217 -17.12 20.20 -1.90
N ASP A 218 -17.20 19.87 -0.62
CA ASP A 218 -16.06 19.42 0.19
C ASP A 218 -15.51 18.07 -0.29
N VAL A 219 -16.38 17.12 -0.65
CA VAL A 219 -15.97 15.82 -1.21
C VAL A 219 -15.36 15.98 -2.61
N LEU A 220 -15.91 16.87 -3.44
CA LEU A 220 -15.34 17.18 -4.77
C LEU A 220 -13.92 17.74 -4.66
N VAL A 221 -13.70 18.71 -3.76
CA VAL A 221 -12.36 19.26 -3.53
C VAL A 221 -11.43 18.21 -2.91
N LEU A 222 -11.93 17.34 -2.03
CA LEU A 222 -11.15 16.23 -1.49
C LEU A 222 -10.66 15.31 -2.61
N PHE A 223 -11.48 14.99 -3.61
CA PHE A 223 -11.02 14.17 -4.75
C PHE A 223 -9.90 14.83 -5.56
N ILE A 224 -9.86 16.16 -5.64
CA ILE A 224 -8.72 16.89 -6.23
C ILE A 224 -7.48 16.73 -5.36
N VAL A 225 -7.61 16.86 -4.04
CA VAL A 225 -6.50 16.63 -3.10
C VAL A 225 -5.98 15.20 -3.19
N VAL A 226 -6.88 14.22 -3.28
CA VAL A 226 -6.57 12.80 -3.46
C VAL A 226 -5.84 12.55 -4.78
N LEU A 227 -6.27 13.18 -5.87
CA LEU A 227 -5.59 13.08 -7.16
C LEU A 227 -4.17 13.64 -7.07
N LEU A 228 -4.00 14.84 -6.51
CA LEU A 228 -2.69 15.49 -6.34
C LEU A 228 -1.79 14.68 -5.41
N ALA A 229 -2.32 14.16 -4.30
CA ALA A 229 -1.60 13.24 -3.42
C ALA A 229 -1.23 11.94 -4.14
N GLY A 230 -2.07 11.45 -5.05
CA GLY A 230 -1.77 10.31 -5.93
C GLY A 230 -0.61 10.61 -6.89
N VAL A 231 -0.56 11.81 -7.46
CA VAL A 231 0.56 12.27 -8.31
C VAL A 231 1.84 12.42 -7.48
N MET A 232 1.78 13.04 -6.29
CA MET A 232 2.94 13.16 -5.40
C MET A 232 3.43 11.79 -4.92
N GLY A 233 2.48 10.90 -4.59
CA GLY A 233 2.72 9.51 -4.24
C GLY A 233 3.41 8.77 -5.38
N GLY A 234 2.84 8.72 -6.58
CA GLY A 234 3.43 7.97 -7.69
C GLY A 234 4.77 8.52 -8.21
N LEU A 235 5.13 9.77 -7.91
CA LEU A 235 6.48 10.31 -8.14
C LEU A 235 7.52 9.86 -7.08
N ILE A 236 7.09 9.56 -5.85
CA ILE A 236 7.95 9.19 -4.71
C ILE A 236 7.84 7.69 -4.41
N ASP A 237 6.67 7.29 -3.92
CA ASP A 237 6.32 5.98 -3.43
C ASP A 237 5.06 5.52 -4.16
N SER A 238 5.21 4.84 -5.29
CA SER A 238 4.13 4.02 -5.84
C SER A 238 3.92 2.79 -4.93
N THR A 239 3.62 3.02 -3.65
CA THR A 239 3.61 2.06 -2.52
C THR A 239 2.75 0.81 -2.76
N PHE A 240 1.88 0.83 -3.78
CA PHE A 240 1.06 -0.30 -4.21
C PHE A 240 1.19 -0.71 -5.68
N ALA A 241 1.99 0.00 -6.48
CA ALA A 241 2.45 -0.51 -7.76
C ALA A 241 3.84 -1.16 -7.65
N SER A 242 4.57 -0.90 -6.56
CA SER A 242 5.90 -1.45 -6.29
C SER A 242 6.90 -1.11 -7.39
N LEU A 243 6.78 0.08 -7.98
CA LEU A 243 7.54 0.43 -9.17
C LEU A 243 8.04 1.87 -9.03
N ASP A 244 9.17 2.05 -8.33
CA ASP A 244 9.64 3.38 -7.95
C ASP A 244 10.89 3.81 -8.73
N PHE A 245 10.79 4.97 -9.38
CA PHE A 245 11.98 5.70 -9.86
C PHE A 245 12.88 6.12 -8.69
N LEU A 246 12.31 6.27 -7.48
CA LEU A 246 13.08 6.55 -6.27
C LEU A 246 13.99 5.38 -5.90
N PHE A 247 13.49 4.13 -5.85
CA PHE A 247 14.33 2.96 -5.60
C PHE A 247 15.35 2.72 -6.71
N LEU A 248 14.98 2.98 -7.96
CA LEU A 248 15.92 2.94 -9.07
C LEU A 248 17.05 3.97 -8.90
N TRP A 249 16.72 5.17 -8.45
CA TRP A 249 17.70 6.22 -8.18
C TRP A 249 18.59 5.88 -6.98
N TYR A 250 18.00 5.37 -5.90
CA TYR A 250 18.75 4.87 -4.73
C TYR A 250 19.75 3.79 -5.12
N PHE A 251 19.31 2.81 -5.90
CA PHE A 251 20.15 1.73 -6.39
C PHE A 251 21.33 2.26 -7.22
N ASN A 252 21.06 3.19 -8.14
CA ASN A 252 22.10 3.78 -8.98
C ASN A 252 23.09 4.63 -8.15
N LEU A 253 22.60 5.40 -7.16
CA LEU A 253 23.46 6.21 -6.29
C LEU A 253 24.25 5.39 -5.25
N SER A 254 23.73 4.23 -4.83
CA SER A 254 24.42 3.35 -3.86
C SER A 254 25.54 2.52 -4.48
N GLY A 255 25.78 2.66 -5.79
CA GLY A 255 26.73 1.82 -6.52
C GLY A 255 26.18 0.42 -6.79
N ASN A 256 24.88 0.32 -7.08
CA ASN A 256 24.16 -0.93 -7.38
C ASN A 256 24.02 -1.87 -6.18
N ASP A 257 23.87 -1.32 -4.97
CA ASP A 257 23.58 -2.11 -3.76
C ASP A 257 22.06 -2.19 -3.50
N THR A 258 21.47 -3.37 -3.70
CA THR A 258 20.03 -3.63 -3.44
C THR A 258 19.70 -3.70 -1.94
N ARG A 259 20.68 -3.80 -1.05
CA ARG A 259 20.44 -3.85 0.40
C ARG A 259 19.88 -2.53 0.92
N LEU A 260 20.34 -1.40 0.36
CA LEU A 260 19.85 -0.08 0.73
C LEU A 260 18.35 0.06 0.46
N VAL A 261 17.88 -0.44 -0.68
CA VAL A 261 16.44 -0.47 -1.05
C VAL A 261 15.64 -1.24 0.00
N GLY A 262 16.12 -2.41 0.42
CA GLY A 262 15.49 -3.20 1.48
C GLY A 262 15.44 -2.48 2.84
N VAL A 263 16.47 -1.73 3.20
CA VAL A 263 16.52 -0.95 4.45
C VAL A 263 15.53 0.23 4.42
N ILE A 264 15.37 0.88 3.27
CA ILE A 264 14.42 1.97 3.07
C ILE A 264 12.99 1.44 3.25
N ILE A 265 12.63 0.36 2.54
CA ILE A 265 11.29 -0.26 2.65
C ILE A 265 10.97 -0.64 4.11
N ALA A 266 11.95 -1.19 4.84
CA ALA A 266 11.79 -1.50 6.25
C ALA A 266 11.54 -0.22 7.08
N THR A 267 12.28 0.86 6.83
CA THR A 267 12.15 2.15 7.53
C THR A 267 10.79 2.80 7.28
N GLU A 268 10.33 2.81 6.02
CA GLU A 268 9.01 3.29 5.60
C GLU A 268 7.90 2.53 6.33
N THR A 269 7.94 1.19 6.25
CA THR A 269 6.99 0.31 6.92
C THR A 269 6.99 0.56 8.43
N ILE A 270 8.15 0.71 9.07
CA ILE A 270 8.21 0.97 10.51
C ILE A 270 7.51 2.28 10.88
N SER A 271 7.66 3.31 10.04
CA SER A 271 7.07 4.62 10.30
C SER A 271 5.55 4.64 10.12
N GLU A 272 4.99 3.78 9.26
CA GLU A 272 3.55 3.72 9.00
C GLU A 272 2.76 3.06 10.14
N LEU A 273 3.33 2.03 10.79
CA LEU A 273 2.66 1.24 11.83
C LEU A 273 2.12 2.11 12.99
N PRO A 274 2.92 2.98 13.64
CA PRO A 274 2.41 3.80 14.74
C PRO A 274 1.36 4.82 14.28
N LEU A 275 1.50 5.39 13.09
CA LEU A 275 0.55 6.40 12.60
C LEU A 275 -0.79 5.79 12.19
N PHE A 276 -0.80 4.59 11.60
CA PHE A 276 -2.05 3.84 11.43
C PHE A 276 -2.68 3.47 12.77
N PHE A 277 -1.88 2.98 13.71
CA PHE A 277 -2.38 2.52 15.01
C PHE A 277 -2.98 3.64 15.85
N PHE A 278 -2.37 4.84 15.84
CA PHE A 278 -2.83 6.00 16.60
C PHE A 278 -3.71 6.97 15.79
N SER A 279 -4.06 6.64 14.55
CA SER A 279 -4.83 7.51 13.64
C SER A 279 -6.09 8.12 14.27
N ASN A 280 -6.91 7.32 14.95
CA ASN A 280 -8.12 7.80 15.62
C ASN A 280 -7.82 8.87 16.70
N LYS A 281 -6.85 8.62 17.58
CA LYS A 281 -6.43 9.59 18.62
C LYS A 281 -5.86 10.86 17.99
N ILE A 282 -5.20 10.74 16.84
CA ILE A 282 -4.66 11.87 16.08
C ILE A 282 -5.81 12.68 15.46
N PHE A 283 -6.82 12.04 14.88
CA PHE A 283 -8.00 12.70 14.31
C PHE A 283 -8.84 13.41 15.38
N GLU A 284 -9.03 12.79 16.55
CA GLU A 284 -9.74 13.43 17.67
C GLU A 284 -9.00 14.69 18.18
N ARG A 285 -7.66 14.68 18.15
CA ARG A 285 -6.86 15.80 18.65
C ARG A 285 -6.67 16.94 17.64
N PHE A 286 -6.42 16.60 16.38
CA PHE A 286 -6.03 17.57 15.35
C PHE A 286 -7.10 17.79 14.30
N GLY A 287 -8.08 16.90 14.17
CA GLY A 287 -9.08 16.91 13.11
C GLY A 287 -8.56 16.30 11.80
N THR A 288 -9.44 15.64 11.06
CA THR A 288 -9.12 15.01 9.77
C THR A 288 -8.53 15.99 8.74
N PRO A 289 -9.06 17.22 8.55
CA PRO A 289 -8.53 18.15 7.55
C PRO A 289 -7.09 18.61 7.84
N ASN A 290 -6.75 18.87 9.11
CA ASN A 290 -5.39 19.27 9.48
C ASN A 290 -4.40 18.11 9.30
N CYS A 291 -4.83 16.87 9.56
CA CYS A 291 -3.99 15.70 9.29
C CYS A 291 -3.64 15.58 7.80
N ILE A 292 -4.60 15.83 6.90
CA ILE A 292 -4.35 15.87 5.45
C ILE A 292 -3.32 16.96 5.12
N ILE A 293 -3.47 18.17 5.67
CA ILE A 293 -2.52 19.27 5.44
C ILE A 293 -1.10 18.88 5.91
N PHE A 294 -0.96 18.32 7.12
CA PHE A 294 0.34 17.88 7.64
C PHE A 294 0.98 16.80 6.77
N SER A 295 0.20 15.84 6.28
CA SER A 295 0.67 14.82 5.36
C SER A 295 1.12 15.39 4.00
N VAL A 296 0.40 16.37 3.45
CA VAL A 296 0.81 17.06 2.21
C VAL A 296 2.09 17.89 2.42
N VAL A 297 2.24 18.55 3.56
CA VAL A 297 3.50 19.21 3.94
C VAL A 297 4.65 18.22 4.02
N ALA A 298 4.45 17.05 4.64
CA ALA A 298 5.45 16.00 4.69
C ALA A 298 5.87 15.52 3.29
N TYR A 299 4.91 15.39 2.35
CA TYR A 299 5.19 15.10 0.95
C TYR A 299 6.06 16.19 0.29
N GLY A 300 5.74 17.46 0.51
CA GLY A 300 6.54 18.59 0.01
C GLY A 300 7.97 18.57 0.53
N VAL A 301 8.16 18.32 1.83
CA VAL A 301 9.49 18.20 2.44
C VAL A 301 10.29 17.08 1.79
N ARG A 302 9.70 15.89 1.61
CA ARG A 302 10.36 14.75 0.93
C ARG A 302 10.80 15.13 -0.48
N MET A 303 9.91 15.70 -1.30
CA MET A 303 10.24 16.14 -2.67
C MET A 303 11.38 17.15 -2.73
N ILE A 304 11.38 18.15 -1.82
CA ILE A 304 12.45 19.16 -1.74
C ILE A 304 13.78 18.48 -1.40
N VAL A 305 13.78 17.57 -0.42
CA VAL A 305 14.98 16.82 -0.05
C VAL A 305 15.51 16.00 -1.22
N TYR A 306 14.66 15.26 -1.94
CA TYR A 306 15.09 14.47 -3.10
C TYR A 306 15.62 15.33 -4.25
N THR A 307 15.14 16.56 -4.38
CA THR A 307 15.63 17.51 -5.39
C THR A 307 17.08 17.93 -5.11
N TYR A 308 17.43 18.17 -3.84
CA TYR A 308 18.71 18.78 -3.46
C TYR A 308 19.73 17.84 -2.85
N ALA A 309 19.33 16.74 -2.23
CA ALA A 309 20.28 15.93 -1.49
C ALA A 309 21.10 15.04 -2.46
N HIS A 310 22.42 14.99 -2.22
CA HIS A 310 23.39 14.33 -3.10
C HIS A 310 23.89 13.00 -2.52
N ASN A 311 23.63 12.78 -1.24
CA ASN A 311 24.05 11.60 -0.50
C ASN A 311 22.81 10.76 -0.16
N PRO A 312 22.73 9.49 -0.60
CA PRO A 312 21.62 8.58 -0.30
C PRO A 312 21.31 8.45 1.18
N TRP A 313 22.33 8.54 2.05
CA TRP A 313 22.19 8.40 3.49
C TRP A 313 21.49 9.59 4.14
N VAL A 314 21.52 10.77 3.50
CA VAL A 314 20.78 11.95 3.98
C VAL A 314 19.28 11.75 3.79
N TRP A 315 18.85 10.84 2.90
CA TRP A 315 17.44 10.64 2.58
C TRP A 315 16.76 9.69 3.58
N LEU A 316 17.50 8.71 4.13
CA LEU A 316 16.96 7.70 5.06
C LEU A 316 16.19 8.28 6.27
N PRO A 317 16.64 9.36 6.94
CA PRO A 317 15.86 9.98 8.02
C PRO A 317 14.53 10.57 7.54
N PHE A 318 14.46 11.04 6.29
CA PHE A 318 13.25 11.60 5.70
C PHE A 318 12.28 10.52 5.23
N GLU A 319 12.73 9.27 5.06
CA GLU A 319 11.85 8.13 4.78
C GLU A 319 10.92 7.82 5.97
N VAL A 320 11.25 8.27 7.18
CA VAL A 320 10.34 8.20 8.33
C VAL A 320 9.08 9.06 8.11
N LEU A 321 9.13 10.07 7.24
CA LEU A 321 7.95 10.85 6.85
C LEU A 321 6.96 10.02 6.04
N HIS A 322 7.35 8.83 5.54
CA HIS A 322 6.47 7.90 4.84
C HIS A 322 5.22 7.57 5.65
N GLY A 323 5.36 7.36 6.96
CA GLY A 323 4.21 7.09 7.83
C GLY A 323 3.16 8.20 7.79
N MET A 324 3.57 9.46 7.59
CA MET A 324 2.64 10.59 7.44
C MET A 324 2.08 10.68 6.03
N THR A 325 2.95 10.58 5.01
CA THR A 325 2.54 10.72 3.61
C THR A 325 1.67 9.57 3.14
N PHE A 326 1.85 8.38 3.73
CA PHE A 326 1.09 7.19 3.42
C PHE A 326 0.11 6.83 4.52
N GLY A 327 0.59 6.42 5.70
CA GLY A 327 -0.25 5.85 6.76
C GLY A 327 -1.33 6.80 7.29
N LEU A 328 -0.93 7.98 7.75
CA LEU A 328 -1.86 8.99 8.28
C LEU A 328 -2.77 9.53 7.18
N LEU A 329 -2.22 9.80 5.99
CA LEU A 329 -2.99 10.37 4.87
C LEU A 329 -4.07 9.41 4.38
N TRP A 330 -3.73 8.14 4.18
CA TRP A 330 -4.68 7.11 3.76
C TRP A 330 -5.79 6.92 4.80
N ALA A 331 -5.43 6.88 6.08
CA ALA A 331 -6.41 6.82 7.16
C ALA A 331 -7.34 8.05 7.17
N ALA A 332 -6.80 9.25 6.89
CA ALA A 332 -7.59 10.48 6.86
C ALA A 332 -8.57 10.52 5.67
N PHE A 333 -8.11 10.13 4.48
CA PHE A 333 -8.95 10.05 3.28
C PHE A 333 -10.08 9.03 3.45
N THR A 334 -9.74 7.82 3.91
CA THR A 334 -10.73 6.78 4.12
C THR A 334 -11.72 7.15 5.22
N ASN A 335 -11.27 7.76 6.31
CA ASN A 335 -12.14 8.22 7.39
C ASN A 335 -13.14 9.29 6.90
N TYR A 336 -12.67 10.33 6.21
CA TYR A 336 -13.54 11.40 5.73
C TYR A 336 -14.57 10.90 4.72
N ILE A 337 -14.11 10.13 3.72
CA ILE A 337 -14.99 9.57 2.68
C ILE A 337 -16.02 8.61 3.30
N PHE A 338 -15.61 7.77 4.25
CA PHE A 338 -16.54 6.84 4.91
C PHE A 338 -17.67 7.59 5.64
N GLN A 339 -17.33 8.69 6.32
CA GLN A 339 -18.30 9.52 7.05
C GLN A 339 -19.22 10.31 6.10
N SER A 340 -18.69 10.80 4.97
CA SER A 340 -19.47 11.59 3.99
C SER A 340 -20.33 10.74 3.04
N SER A 341 -20.04 9.44 2.93
CA SER A 341 -20.76 8.51 2.05
C SER A 341 -22.22 8.31 2.51
N PRO A 342 -23.19 8.18 1.59
CA PRO A 342 -24.52 7.64 1.92
C PRO A 342 -24.45 6.24 2.53
N GLU A 343 -25.42 5.89 3.38
CA GLU A 343 -25.50 4.55 3.98
C GLU A 343 -25.58 3.46 2.89
N GLY A 344 -24.73 2.45 3.01
CA GLY A 344 -24.67 1.32 2.07
C GLY A 344 -23.87 1.61 0.80
N THR A 345 -23.14 2.73 0.72
CA THR A 345 -22.31 3.12 -0.43
C THR A 345 -20.83 3.33 -0.07
N GLU A 346 -20.46 3.10 1.19
CA GLU A 346 -19.12 3.35 1.73
C GLU A 346 -18.04 2.59 0.96
N GLY A 347 -18.32 1.33 0.61
CA GLY A 347 -17.41 0.50 -0.19
C GLY A 347 -17.17 1.06 -1.60
N THR A 348 -18.21 1.57 -2.25
CA THR A 348 -18.11 2.20 -3.58
C THR A 348 -17.29 3.47 -3.52
N MET A 349 -17.52 4.32 -2.51
CA MET A 349 -16.80 5.57 -2.32
C MET A 349 -15.32 5.35 -2.00
N ILE A 350 -14.98 4.35 -1.19
CA ILE A 350 -13.59 3.92 -0.95
C ILE A 350 -12.96 3.34 -2.24
N GLY A 351 -13.72 2.61 -3.04
CA GLY A 351 -13.29 2.14 -4.36
C GLY A 351 -12.92 3.30 -5.30
N LEU A 352 -13.78 4.32 -5.37
CA LEU A 352 -13.52 5.53 -6.16
C LEU A 352 -12.30 6.31 -5.65
N LEU A 353 -12.18 6.47 -4.33
CA LEU A 353 -10.99 7.06 -3.70
C LEU A 353 -9.71 6.35 -4.14
N THR A 354 -9.72 5.01 -4.12
CA THR A 354 -8.58 4.19 -4.55
C THR A 354 -8.28 4.37 -6.03
N ALA A 355 -9.31 4.39 -6.88
CA ALA A 355 -9.17 4.58 -8.32
C ALA A 355 -8.59 5.96 -8.69
N VAL A 356 -8.98 7.02 -7.98
CA VAL A 356 -8.46 8.36 -8.21
C VAL A 356 -7.01 8.48 -7.74
N GLN A 357 -6.70 8.02 -6.52
CA GLN A 357 -5.35 8.15 -5.97
C GLN A 357 -4.34 7.21 -6.65
N LYS A 358 -4.59 5.90 -6.56
CA LYS A 358 -3.66 4.85 -6.98
C LYS A 358 -3.77 4.52 -8.46
N GLY A 359 -4.90 4.87 -9.07
CA GLY A 359 -5.12 4.70 -10.49
C GLY A 359 -4.69 5.91 -11.26
N MET A 360 -5.54 6.94 -11.30
CA MET A 360 -5.32 8.11 -12.16
C MET A 360 -4.10 8.92 -11.74
N GLY A 361 -4.01 9.30 -10.47
CA GLY A 361 -2.91 10.13 -9.96
C GLY A 361 -1.56 9.45 -10.17
N ALA A 362 -1.44 8.21 -9.70
CA ALA A 362 -0.23 7.42 -9.86
C ALA A 362 0.13 7.19 -11.35
N ALA A 363 -0.82 6.79 -12.20
CA ALA A 363 -0.59 6.58 -13.63
C ALA A 363 -0.06 7.84 -14.34
N CYS A 364 -0.65 9.00 -14.06
CA CYS A 364 -0.19 10.27 -14.59
C CYS A 364 1.25 10.56 -14.16
N SER A 365 1.56 10.40 -12.87
CA SER A 365 2.90 10.64 -12.35
C SER A 365 3.94 9.66 -12.87
N THR A 366 3.64 8.37 -13.05
CA THR A 366 4.62 7.38 -13.51
C THR A 366 4.98 7.60 -14.97
N LEU A 367 3.98 7.92 -15.81
CA LEU A 367 4.20 8.20 -17.22
C LEU A 367 4.98 9.51 -17.42
N MET A 368 4.54 10.59 -16.77
CA MET A 368 5.24 11.88 -16.83
C MET A 368 6.61 11.79 -16.16
N GLY A 369 6.71 11.10 -15.02
CA GLY A 369 7.94 10.89 -14.27
C GLY A 369 8.99 10.14 -15.10
N GLY A 370 8.61 9.07 -15.81
CA GLY A 370 9.53 8.36 -16.71
C GLY A 370 10.07 9.26 -17.83
N TYR A 371 9.21 10.04 -18.47
CA TYR A 371 9.61 11.02 -19.48
C TYR A 371 10.56 12.08 -18.92
N MET A 372 10.24 12.63 -17.75
CA MET A 372 11.04 13.67 -17.10
C MET A 372 12.39 13.15 -16.63
N TYR A 373 12.42 11.92 -16.09
CA TYR A 373 13.62 11.26 -15.65
C TYR A 373 14.56 11.01 -16.84
N GLU A 374 14.05 10.50 -17.97
CA GLU A 374 14.85 10.25 -19.18
C GLU A 374 15.52 11.53 -19.72
N HIS A 375 14.73 12.59 -19.90
CA HIS A 375 15.19 13.79 -20.62
C HIS A 375 15.85 14.84 -19.73
N PHE A 376 15.43 14.95 -18.46
CA PHE A 376 15.86 16.02 -17.55
C PHE A 376 16.47 15.50 -16.24
N GLY A 377 16.48 14.17 -16.03
CA GLY A 377 17.00 13.53 -14.83
C GLY A 377 16.05 13.57 -13.63
N GLY A 378 16.32 12.74 -12.63
CA GLY A 378 15.48 12.61 -11.44
C GLY A 378 15.32 13.91 -10.66
N ARG A 379 16.38 14.74 -10.53
CA ARG A 379 16.29 16.03 -9.82
C ARG A 379 15.22 16.95 -10.39
N PHE A 380 15.09 17.02 -11.70
CA PHE A 380 14.05 17.83 -12.34
C PHE A 380 12.67 17.23 -12.04
N MET A 381 12.53 15.91 -12.13
CA MET A 381 11.30 15.19 -11.78
C MET A 381 10.85 15.51 -10.34
N TRP A 382 11.69 15.30 -9.33
CA TRP A 382 11.33 15.65 -7.94
C TRP A 382 11.11 17.15 -7.73
N GLY A 383 11.87 17.99 -8.43
CA GLY A 383 11.70 19.44 -8.41
C GLY A 383 10.32 19.88 -8.87
N THR A 384 9.76 19.24 -9.90
CA THR A 384 8.38 19.53 -10.33
C THR A 384 7.34 19.09 -9.30
N GLY A 385 7.56 17.96 -8.63
CA GLY A 385 6.76 17.55 -7.48
C GLY A 385 6.81 18.60 -6.35
N ALA A 386 8.00 19.09 -6.02
CA ALA A 386 8.26 20.04 -4.95
C ALA A 386 7.71 21.45 -5.22
N PHE A 387 7.82 21.95 -6.46
CA PHE A 387 7.58 23.36 -6.78
C PHE A 387 6.34 23.61 -7.64
N VAL A 388 5.73 22.57 -8.20
CA VAL A 388 4.49 22.69 -8.99
C VAL A 388 3.34 21.94 -8.31
N VAL A 389 3.53 20.64 -8.05
CA VAL A 389 2.45 19.80 -7.50
C VAL A 389 2.18 20.12 -6.03
N PHE A 390 3.22 20.26 -5.21
CA PHE A 390 3.09 20.55 -3.79
C PHE A 390 2.33 21.87 -3.48
N PRO A 391 2.65 23.03 -4.10
CA PRO A 391 1.89 24.26 -3.87
C PRO A 391 0.41 24.13 -4.25
N ALA A 392 0.11 23.43 -5.35
CA ALA A 392 -1.28 23.15 -5.75
C ALA A 392 -1.96 22.25 -4.71
N ALA A 393 -1.31 21.17 -4.27
CA ALA A 393 -1.83 20.25 -3.27
C ALA A 393 -2.13 20.95 -1.93
N ILE A 394 -1.25 21.86 -1.50
CA ILE A 394 -1.47 22.69 -0.32
C ILE A 394 -2.65 23.64 -0.50
N LEU A 395 -2.74 24.34 -1.63
CA LEU A 395 -3.85 25.24 -1.91
C LEU A 395 -5.20 24.49 -1.84
N PHE A 396 -5.32 23.36 -2.55
CA PHE A 396 -6.55 22.57 -2.53
C PHE A 396 -6.82 21.93 -1.16
N SER A 397 -5.79 21.56 -0.40
CA SER A 397 -5.96 21.03 0.98
C SER A 397 -6.47 22.10 1.94
N LEU A 398 -6.05 23.36 1.77
CA LEU A 398 -6.56 24.50 2.54
C LEU A 398 -8.00 24.84 2.16
N ILE A 399 -8.33 24.82 0.87
CA ILE A 399 -9.72 24.99 0.39
C ILE A 399 -10.60 23.87 0.94
N PHE A 400 -10.13 22.62 0.89
CA PHE A 400 -10.82 21.49 1.49
C PHE A 400 -11.04 21.71 2.98
N ALA A 401 -10.01 22.08 3.74
CA ALA A 401 -10.14 22.32 5.18
C ALA A 401 -11.12 23.45 5.53
N TRP A 402 -11.26 24.45 4.64
CA TRP A 402 -12.26 25.51 4.78
C TRP A 402 -13.69 25.04 4.48
N LEU A 403 -13.87 24.14 3.51
CA LEU A 403 -15.17 23.56 3.14
C LEU A 403 -15.58 22.38 4.03
N ALA A 404 -14.62 21.76 4.70
CA ALA A 404 -14.81 20.52 5.44
C ALA A 404 -15.93 20.66 6.47
N ARG A 405 -16.92 19.79 6.37
CA ARG A 405 -18.06 19.77 7.28
C ARG A 405 -17.79 18.79 8.42
N GLU A 406 -18.32 19.09 9.60
CA GLU A 406 -18.42 18.09 10.66
C GLU A 406 -19.55 17.13 10.29
N TYR A 407 -19.19 15.90 9.91
CA TYR A 407 -20.16 14.84 9.76
C TYR A 407 -20.43 14.21 11.13
N PRO A 408 -21.69 14.03 11.54
CA PRO A 408 -21.98 13.26 12.75
C PRO A 408 -21.38 11.86 12.57
N GLU A 409 -20.57 11.44 13.54
CA GLU A 409 -19.93 10.13 13.47
C GLU A 409 -21.00 9.06 13.32
N LYS A 410 -20.99 8.36 12.18
CA LYS A 410 -21.79 7.15 12.02
C LYS A 410 -21.38 6.18 13.13
N SER A 411 -22.33 5.84 14.01
CA SER A 411 -22.13 4.94 15.14
C SER A 411 -21.58 3.61 14.65
N THR A 412 -20.26 3.45 14.70
CA THR A 412 -19.64 2.13 14.60
C THR A 412 -19.90 1.43 15.92
N ALA A 413 -20.62 0.31 15.90
CA ALA A 413 -20.71 -0.63 17.02
C ALA A 413 -19.32 -1.20 17.44
N THR A 414 -18.24 -0.71 16.84
CA THR A 414 -16.85 -1.10 17.03
C THR A 414 -16.08 -0.18 18.01
N ARG A 415 -16.75 0.80 18.65
CA ARG A 415 -16.08 1.75 19.54
C ARG A 415 -15.74 1.22 20.94
N GLU A 416 -16.33 0.12 21.38
CA GLU A 416 -16.08 -0.41 22.73
C GLU A 416 -15.10 -1.59 22.73
N LYS A 417 -13.79 -1.29 22.89
CA LYS A 417 -12.79 -2.09 23.66
C LYS A 417 -11.34 -1.61 23.46
N TRP A 418 -11.10 -0.31 23.48
CA TRP A 418 -9.73 0.23 23.52
C TRP A 418 -9.34 0.56 24.96
N GLY A 419 -8.90 -0.48 25.69
CA GLY A 419 -8.50 -0.42 27.11
C GLY A 419 -7.07 -0.92 27.38
N SER A 420 -6.12 0.01 27.31
CA SER A 420 -5.00 0.25 28.25
C SER A 420 -4.00 -0.85 28.69
N SER A 421 -3.81 -1.98 28.01
CA SER A 421 -2.74 -2.92 28.40
C SER A 421 -1.95 -3.62 27.29
N GLY A 422 -2.48 -3.67 26.06
CA GLY A 422 -1.80 -4.31 24.91
C GLY A 422 -0.96 -3.38 24.03
N GLU A 423 -1.17 -2.05 24.12
CA GLU A 423 -0.60 -1.06 23.19
C GLU A 423 0.94 -1.00 23.28
N PHE A 424 1.51 -1.15 24.49
CA PHE A 424 2.97 -1.12 24.69
C PHE A 424 3.68 -2.41 24.31
N GLY A 425 3.01 -3.57 24.39
CA GLY A 425 3.63 -4.87 24.11
C GLY A 425 3.96 -5.04 22.63
N LEU A 426 3.06 -4.62 21.73
CA LEU A 426 3.28 -4.73 20.29
C LEU A 426 4.33 -3.73 19.78
N LEU A 427 4.27 -2.49 20.26
CA LEU A 427 5.27 -1.46 19.99
C LEU A 427 6.65 -1.86 20.53
N ALA A 428 6.74 -2.43 21.73
CA ALA A 428 7.99 -2.93 22.29
C ALA A 428 8.56 -4.10 21.47
N SER A 429 7.72 -5.03 21.03
CA SER A 429 8.16 -6.16 20.18
C SER A 429 8.63 -5.71 18.80
N CYS A 430 7.92 -4.75 18.17
CA CYS A 430 8.37 -4.13 16.92
C CYS A 430 9.69 -3.37 17.12
N THR A 431 9.81 -2.62 18.22
CA THR A 431 11.04 -1.87 18.58
C THR A 431 12.22 -2.81 18.91
N LEU A 432 11.95 -4.00 19.46
CA LEU A 432 12.97 -5.02 19.76
C LEU A 432 13.45 -5.72 18.47
N LEU A 433 12.53 -6.07 17.57
CA LEU A 433 12.87 -6.52 16.21
C LEU A 433 13.69 -5.46 15.46
N LEU A 434 13.33 -4.18 15.63
CA LEU A 434 14.07 -3.02 15.14
C LEU A 434 15.50 -2.96 15.66
N LYS A 435 15.69 -3.07 16.97
CA LYS A 435 17.04 -3.04 17.56
C LYS A 435 17.90 -4.17 17.01
N LEU A 436 17.33 -5.36 16.81
CA LEU A 436 18.07 -6.50 16.25
C LEU A 436 18.41 -6.32 14.76
N LEU A 437 17.57 -5.66 13.98
CA LEU A 437 17.84 -5.31 12.58
C LEU A 437 18.87 -4.18 12.46
N VAL A 438 18.72 -3.10 13.22
CA VAL A 438 19.62 -1.92 13.21
C VAL A 438 21.00 -2.24 13.80
N LEU A 439 21.09 -2.98 14.92
CA LEU A 439 22.37 -3.43 15.48
C LEU A 439 23.14 -4.36 14.52
N ARG A 440 22.44 -5.07 13.61
CA ARG A 440 23.11 -5.83 12.56
C ARG A 440 23.61 -4.95 11.42
N VAL A 441 22.92 -3.85 11.11
CA VAL A 441 23.43 -2.87 10.13
C VAL A 441 24.73 -2.24 10.64
N GLU A 442 24.82 -1.86 11.92
CA GLU A 442 26.07 -1.35 12.52
C GLU A 442 27.22 -2.37 12.58
N LEU A 443 26.92 -3.68 12.59
CA LEU A 443 27.94 -4.74 12.57
C LEU A 443 28.43 -5.09 11.15
N PHE A 444 27.81 -4.54 10.11
CA PHE A 444 28.22 -4.72 8.71
C PHE A 444 28.93 -3.48 8.13
N PHE A 445 29.10 -2.42 8.93
CA PHE A 445 29.90 -1.23 8.60
C PHE A 445 31.29 -1.27 9.23
#